data_AF-A0A1A9EXK3-F1
#
_entry.id   AF-A0A1A9EXK3-F1
#
_cell.length_a   1.000
_cell.length_b   1.000
_cell.length_c   1.000
_cell.angle_alpha   90.00
_cell.angle_beta   90.00
_cell.angle_gamma   90.00
#
_symmetry.space_group_name_H-M   'P 1'
#
loop_
_entity.id
_entity.type
_entity.pdbx_description
1 polymer ?
#
loop_
_entity_poly.entity_id
_entity_poly.type
_entity_poly.pdbx_seq_one_letter_code
_entity_poly.pdbx_strand_id
1 'polypeptide(L)'
;MVKPSRQILILTGASVLIAALATGGYFTYRKIQSQHAATQLELEQLGYTSTGQAPSSSQLKARMQSAAATPVQQLIYNLTEEKEKLTQANQTLQTQLDAAQEQVKSLQEYRQLNEYFAPKNFDQKIIQIESDLKSYLRRLPDADRFSDLQIDIMAIASAQEYRRFAQQNRLMLDQAEHDRIINDYLPGYAFCTGDAVEVAANNALEERMLAQYLRTKDTSLLSTALRQDFLAVIKPCQLALRQSLDTLL
;
A
#
# COMPACT_ATOMS: atom_id res chain seq x y z
N MET A 1 -73.06 -43.94 -31.15
CA MET A 1 -71.66 -43.46 -30.99
C MET A 1 -71.67 -42.32 -29.97
N VAL A 2 -71.39 -42.64 -28.70
CA VAL A 2 -71.41 -41.67 -27.60
C VAL A 2 -70.00 -41.11 -27.44
N LYS A 3 -69.84 -39.82 -27.75
CA LYS A 3 -68.58 -39.08 -27.62
C LYS A 3 -68.24 -38.99 -26.12
N PRO A 4 -67.13 -39.58 -25.64
CA PRO A 4 -66.83 -39.51 -24.22
C PRO A 4 -66.64 -38.05 -23.81
N SER A 5 -67.32 -37.67 -22.71
CA SER A 5 -67.20 -36.35 -22.10
C SER A 5 -65.73 -36.01 -21.88
N ARG A 6 -65.34 -34.79 -22.25
CA ARG A 6 -63.97 -34.26 -22.13
C ARG A 6 -63.40 -34.44 -20.71
N GLN A 7 -64.26 -34.49 -19.69
CA GLN A 7 -63.90 -34.74 -18.29
C GLN A 7 -63.46 -36.18 -18.02
N ILE A 8 -64.10 -37.19 -18.65
CA ILE A 8 -63.75 -38.60 -18.44
C ILE A 8 -62.38 -38.90 -19.08
N LEU A 9 -62.10 -38.31 -20.24
CA LEU A 9 -60.82 -38.45 -20.96
C LEU A 9 -59.65 -37.80 -20.19
N ILE A 10 -59.90 -36.68 -19.50
CA ILE A 10 -58.90 -36.03 -18.65
C ILE A 10 -58.67 -36.85 -17.37
N LEU A 11 -59.73 -37.40 -16.75
CA LEU A 11 -59.59 -38.19 -15.52
C LEU A 11 -58.85 -39.52 -15.76
N THR A 12 -59.15 -40.23 -16.85
CA THR A 12 -58.43 -41.46 -17.22
C THR A 12 -57.01 -41.16 -17.68
N GLY A 13 -56.79 -40.10 -18.44
CA GLY A 13 -55.45 -39.64 -18.82
C GLY A 13 -54.58 -39.27 -17.60
N ALA A 14 -55.15 -38.54 -16.64
CA ALA A 14 -54.45 -38.13 -15.42
C ALA A 14 -54.09 -39.33 -14.53
N SER A 15 -55.00 -40.30 -14.37
CA SER A 15 -54.74 -41.49 -13.55
C SER A 15 -53.67 -42.41 -14.16
N VAL A 16 -53.65 -42.56 -15.49
CA VAL A 16 -52.57 -43.30 -16.18
C VAL A 16 -51.23 -42.57 -16.05
N LEU A 17 -51.21 -41.24 -16.14
CA LEU A 17 -50.00 -40.43 -15.92
C LEU A 17 -49.46 -40.57 -14.50
N ILE A 18 -50.33 -40.54 -13.49
CA ILE A 18 -49.94 -40.73 -12.08
C ILE A 18 -49.40 -42.15 -11.87
N ALA A 19 -50.03 -43.17 -12.45
CA ALA A 19 -49.53 -44.55 -12.36
C ALA A 19 -48.16 -44.71 -13.05
N ALA A 20 -47.96 -44.07 -14.21
CA ALA A 20 -46.68 -44.07 -14.92
C ALA A 20 -45.57 -43.33 -14.16
N LEU A 21 -45.90 -42.19 -13.52
CA LEU A 21 -44.96 -41.46 -12.66
C LEU A 21 -44.63 -42.21 -11.37
N ALA A 22 -45.62 -42.88 -10.76
CA ALA A 22 -45.40 -43.69 -9.56
C ALA A 22 -44.53 -44.93 -9.86
N THR A 23 -44.78 -45.61 -10.98
CA THR A 23 -43.96 -46.77 -11.40
C THR A 23 -42.57 -46.32 -11.84
N GLY A 24 -42.44 -45.26 -12.65
CA GLY A 24 -41.16 -44.69 -13.04
C GLY A 24 -40.34 -44.20 -11.83
N GLY A 25 -40.98 -43.49 -10.91
CA GLY A 25 -40.37 -43.03 -9.66
C GLY A 25 -39.94 -44.18 -8.73
N TYR A 26 -40.70 -45.27 -8.67
CA TYR A 26 -40.34 -46.44 -7.89
C TYR A 26 -39.11 -47.17 -8.45
N PHE A 27 -39.00 -47.29 -9.79
CA PHE A 27 -37.83 -47.90 -10.43
C PHE A 27 -36.56 -47.05 -10.29
N THR A 28 -36.65 -45.72 -10.45
CA THR A 28 -35.50 -44.83 -10.22
C THR A 28 -35.08 -44.84 -8.76
N TYR A 29 -36.03 -44.80 -7.83
CA TYR A 29 -35.77 -44.91 -6.39
C TYR A 29 -35.05 -46.23 -6.04
N ARG A 30 -35.52 -47.38 -6.55
CA ARG A 30 -34.84 -48.66 -6.34
C ARG A 30 -33.42 -48.70 -6.90
N LYS A 31 -33.18 -48.08 -8.06
CA LYS A 31 -31.85 -48.02 -8.69
C LYS A 31 -30.89 -47.13 -7.90
N ILE A 32 -31.38 -46.01 -7.37
CA ILE A 32 -30.62 -45.13 -6.47
C ILE A 32 -30.31 -45.86 -5.16
N GLN A 33 -31.28 -46.57 -4.61
CA GLN A 33 -31.10 -47.31 -3.36
C GLN A 33 -30.12 -48.49 -3.51
N SER A 34 -30.12 -49.18 -4.66
CA SER A 34 -29.14 -50.23 -4.93
C SER A 34 -27.73 -49.66 -5.16
N GLN A 35 -27.61 -48.48 -5.79
CA GLN A 35 -26.33 -47.78 -5.91
C GLN A 35 -25.82 -47.32 -4.54
N HIS A 36 -26.68 -46.74 -3.69
CA HIS A 36 -26.29 -46.36 -2.34
C HIS A 36 -25.82 -47.53 -1.48
N ALA A 37 -26.50 -48.68 -1.55
CA ALA A 37 -26.08 -49.87 -0.82
C ALA A 37 -24.70 -50.39 -1.29
N ALA A 38 -24.43 -50.37 -2.59
CA ALA A 38 -23.13 -50.74 -3.14
C ALA A 38 -22.03 -49.76 -2.72
N THR A 39 -22.29 -48.46 -2.75
CA THR A 39 -21.34 -47.43 -2.33
C THR A 39 -21.04 -47.48 -0.84
N GLN A 40 -22.04 -47.80 0.01
CA GLN A 40 -21.83 -47.99 1.44
C GLN A 40 -20.88 -49.15 1.75
N LEU A 41 -21.06 -50.30 1.07
CA LEU A 41 -20.15 -51.44 1.20
C LEU A 41 -18.72 -51.11 0.75
N GLU A 42 -18.56 -50.37 -0.34
CA GLU A 42 -17.23 -49.93 -0.80
C GLU A 42 -16.57 -48.94 0.19
N LEU A 43 -17.34 -48.06 0.81
CA LEU A 43 -16.86 -47.12 1.84
C LEU A 43 -16.40 -47.86 3.11
N GLU A 44 -17.14 -48.87 3.54
CA GLU A 44 -16.77 -49.72 4.68
C GLU A 44 -15.47 -50.49 4.40
N GLN A 45 -15.30 -51.03 3.19
CA GLN A 45 -14.07 -51.71 2.76
C GLN A 45 -12.84 -50.77 2.74
N LEU A 46 -13.06 -49.50 2.38
CA LEU A 46 -12.02 -48.46 2.45
C LEU A 46 -11.71 -48.02 3.89
N GLY A 47 -12.52 -48.42 4.88
CA GLY A 47 -12.29 -48.13 6.30
C GLY A 47 -13.02 -46.93 6.85
N TYR A 48 -14.00 -46.38 6.12
CA TYR A 48 -14.88 -45.37 6.67
C TYR A 48 -15.82 -46.03 7.67
N THR A 49 -15.60 -45.78 8.96
CA THR A 49 -16.43 -46.28 10.05
C THR A 49 -17.49 -45.24 10.43
N SER A 50 -18.65 -45.70 10.91
CA SER A 50 -19.76 -44.82 11.36
C SER A 50 -19.36 -43.88 12.52
N THR A 51 -18.18 -44.08 13.12
CA THR A 51 -17.61 -43.28 14.22
C THR A 51 -16.83 -42.05 13.75
N GLY A 52 -16.84 -41.73 12.45
CA GLY A 52 -16.40 -40.42 11.93
C GLY A 52 -14.90 -40.26 11.69
N GLN A 53 -14.11 -41.34 11.81
CA GLN A 53 -12.67 -41.29 11.56
C GLN A 53 -12.38 -41.70 10.11
N ALA A 54 -12.14 -40.71 9.26
CA ALA A 54 -11.79 -40.93 7.86
C ALA A 54 -10.32 -41.39 7.73
N PRO A 55 -10.03 -42.41 6.91
CA PRO A 55 -8.67 -42.83 6.61
C PRO A 55 -7.91 -41.74 5.84
N SER A 56 -6.60 -41.63 6.07
CA SER A 56 -5.71 -40.75 5.31
C SER A 56 -5.51 -41.24 3.87
N SER A 57 -5.07 -40.35 2.99
CA SER A 57 -4.76 -40.69 1.58
C SER A 57 -3.79 -41.87 1.45
N SER A 58 -2.79 -41.95 2.34
CA SER A 58 -1.81 -43.04 2.39
C SER A 58 -2.44 -44.39 2.76
N GLN A 59 -3.40 -44.40 3.69
CA GLN A 59 -4.13 -45.58 4.13
C GLN A 59 -5.11 -46.05 3.05
N LEU A 60 -5.75 -45.11 2.34
CA LEU A 60 -6.61 -45.41 1.18
C LEU A 60 -5.79 -46.03 0.05
N LYS A 61 -4.63 -45.44 -0.28
CA LYS A 61 -3.73 -45.97 -1.32
C LYS A 61 -3.25 -47.39 -1.01
N ALA A 62 -2.93 -47.69 0.25
CA ALA A 62 -2.51 -49.03 0.66
C ALA A 62 -3.66 -50.07 0.52
N ARG A 63 -4.90 -49.69 0.83
CA ARG A 63 -6.08 -50.57 0.72
C ARG A 63 -6.55 -50.77 -0.72
N MET A 64 -6.28 -49.81 -1.60
CA MET A 64 -6.56 -49.90 -3.04
C MET A 64 -5.52 -50.72 -3.83
N GLN A 65 -4.38 -51.08 -3.23
CA GLN A 65 -3.36 -51.93 -3.88
C GLN A 65 -3.67 -53.43 -3.79
N SER A 66 -4.49 -53.85 -2.82
CA SER A 66 -4.86 -55.26 -2.62
C SER A 66 -5.99 -55.76 -3.54
N ALA A 67 -6.67 -54.88 -4.27
CA ALA A 67 -7.72 -55.23 -5.23
C ALA A 67 -7.74 -54.21 -6.39
N ALA A 68 -8.18 -54.60 -7.59
CA ALA A 68 -8.30 -53.66 -8.70
C ALA A 68 -9.26 -52.51 -8.31
N ALA A 69 -8.73 -51.28 -8.21
CA ALA A 69 -9.47 -50.12 -7.70
C ALA A 69 -10.70 -49.81 -8.55
N THR A 70 -11.87 -49.69 -7.90
CA THR A 70 -13.09 -49.29 -8.60
C THR A 70 -13.05 -47.77 -8.89
N PRO A 71 -13.77 -47.28 -9.91
CA PRO A 71 -13.82 -45.84 -10.23
C PRO A 71 -14.26 -44.95 -9.06
N VAL A 72 -15.11 -45.48 -8.18
CA VAL A 72 -15.59 -44.79 -6.97
C VAL A 72 -14.47 -44.66 -5.93
N GLN A 73 -13.66 -45.71 -5.74
CA GLN A 73 -12.51 -45.67 -4.83
C GLN A 73 -11.43 -44.69 -5.31
N GLN A 74 -11.20 -44.58 -6.62
CA GLN A 74 -10.29 -43.59 -7.20
C GLN A 74 -10.76 -42.15 -6.96
N LEU A 75 -12.06 -41.89 -7.09
CA LEU A 75 -12.64 -40.58 -6.78
C LEU A 75 -12.46 -40.23 -5.29
N ILE A 76 -12.73 -41.18 -4.39
CA ILE A 76 -12.56 -40.99 -2.94
C ILE A 76 -11.10 -40.70 -2.58
N TYR A 77 -10.16 -41.43 -3.18
CA TYR A 77 -8.74 -41.18 -2.99
C TYR A 77 -8.35 -39.77 -3.47
N ASN A 78 -8.74 -39.37 -4.68
CA ASN A 78 -8.42 -38.04 -5.22
C ASN A 78 -8.98 -36.92 -4.35
N LEU A 79 -10.24 -37.03 -3.91
CA LEU A 79 -10.87 -36.04 -3.02
C LEU A 79 -10.19 -35.98 -1.65
N THR A 80 -9.73 -37.11 -1.13
CA THR A 80 -9.02 -37.15 0.16
C THR A 80 -7.62 -36.56 0.05
N GLU A 81 -6.90 -36.85 -1.04
CA GLU A 81 -5.59 -36.26 -1.33
C GLU A 81 -5.69 -34.75 -1.55
N GLU A 82 -6.70 -34.29 -2.29
CA GLU A 82 -6.94 -32.88 -2.55
C GLU A 82 -7.34 -32.12 -1.27
N LYS A 83 -8.17 -32.74 -0.42
CA LYS A 83 -8.49 -32.22 0.92
C LYS A 83 -7.23 -32.08 1.78
N GLU A 84 -6.37 -33.09 1.84
CA GLU A 84 -5.12 -33.03 2.61
C GLU A 84 -4.19 -31.92 2.11
N LYS A 85 -4.02 -31.80 0.78
CA LYS A 85 -3.25 -30.71 0.15
C LYS A 85 -3.81 -29.32 0.48
N LEU A 86 -5.12 -29.14 0.38
CA LEU A 86 -5.79 -27.89 0.74
C LEU A 86 -5.67 -27.55 2.22
N THR A 87 -5.67 -28.57 3.09
CA THR A 87 -5.50 -28.38 4.53
C THR A 87 -4.08 -27.93 4.87
N GLN A 88 -3.07 -28.54 4.24
CA GLN A 88 -1.66 -28.13 4.38
C GLN A 88 -1.40 -26.72 3.80
N ALA A 89 -2.00 -26.40 2.64
CA ALA A 89 -1.90 -25.08 2.04
C ALA A 89 -2.53 -24.01 2.96
N ASN A 90 -3.70 -24.29 3.53
CA ASN A 90 -4.32 -23.39 4.52
C ASN A 90 -3.44 -23.19 5.76
N GLN A 91 -2.87 -24.25 6.32
CA GLN A 91 -1.95 -24.13 7.47
C GLN A 91 -0.71 -23.29 7.12
N THR A 92 -0.17 -23.47 5.91
CA THR A 92 0.99 -22.69 5.44
C THR A 92 0.62 -21.22 5.26
N LEU A 93 -0.53 -20.93 4.65
CA LEU A 93 -1.02 -19.56 4.48
C LEU A 93 -1.33 -18.89 5.82
N GLN A 94 -1.90 -19.63 6.78
CA GLN A 94 -2.13 -19.15 8.14
C GLN A 94 -0.80 -18.74 8.81
N THR A 95 0.22 -19.60 8.69
CA THR A 95 1.55 -19.34 9.25
C THR A 95 2.21 -18.12 8.60
N GLN A 96 2.05 -17.95 7.28
CA GLN A 96 2.55 -16.77 6.56
C GLN A 96 1.79 -15.49 6.95
N LEU A 97 0.49 -15.59 7.18
CA LEU A 97 -0.34 -14.48 7.63
C LEU A 97 0.06 -14.04 9.05
N ASP A 98 0.26 -14.99 9.96
CA ASP A 98 0.72 -14.72 11.32
C ASP A 98 2.12 -14.06 11.30
N ALA A 99 3.04 -14.57 10.48
CA ALA A 99 4.37 -13.98 10.32
C ALA A 99 4.33 -12.57 9.71
N ALA A 100 3.49 -12.35 8.70
CA ALA A 100 3.30 -11.03 8.09
C ALA A 100 2.64 -10.06 9.07
N GLN A 101 1.69 -10.52 9.88
CA GLN A 101 1.01 -9.72 10.89
C GLN A 101 1.98 -9.31 12.02
N GLU A 102 2.88 -10.21 12.42
CA GLU A 102 3.95 -9.89 13.37
C GLU A 102 4.96 -8.88 12.79
N GLN A 103 5.32 -9.01 11.50
CA GLN A 103 6.14 -8.01 10.84
C GLN A 103 5.45 -6.65 10.78
N VAL A 104 4.17 -6.59 10.42
CA VAL A 104 3.39 -5.35 10.40
C VAL A 104 3.34 -4.73 11.80
N LYS A 105 3.12 -5.54 12.84
CA LYS A 105 3.11 -5.08 14.23
C LYS A 105 4.47 -4.55 14.65
N SER A 106 5.56 -5.25 14.36
CA SER A 106 6.92 -4.79 14.66
C SER A 106 7.28 -3.49 13.92
N LEU A 107 6.82 -3.33 12.68
CA LEU A 107 7.00 -2.10 11.89
C LEU A 107 6.14 -0.96 12.42
N GLN A 108 4.93 -1.25 12.91
CA GLN A 108 4.08 -0.26 13.57
C GLN A 108 4.65 0.17 14.92
N GLU A 109 5.20 -0.75 15.71
CA GLU A 109 5.89 -0.44 16.97
C GLU A 109 7.18 0.33 16.71
N TYR A 110 7.98 -0.05 15.71
CA TYR A 110 9.14 0.71 15.26
C TYR A 110 8.74 2.12 14.79
N ARG A 111 7.62 2.24 14.08
CA ARG A 111 7.07 3.52 13.65
C ARG A 111 6.60 4.35 14.84
N GLN A 112 5.87 3.80 15.79
CA GLN A 112 5.41 4.53 16.98
C GLN A 112 6.56 4.96 17.89
N LEU A 113 7.54 4.08 18.11
CA LEU A 113 8.73 4.38 18.91
C LEU A 113 9.60 5.44 18.22
N ASN A 114 9.75 5.41 16.89
CA ASN A 114 10.52 6.42 16.17
C ASN A 114 9.74 7.70 15.85
N GLU A 115 8.42 7.66 15.69
CA GLU A 115 7.57 8.85 15.58
C GLU A 115 7.60 9.67 16.89
N TYR A 116 7.83 9.03 18.04
CA TYR A 116 8.12 9.72 19.30
C TYR A 116 9.45 10.52 19.25
N PHE A 117 10.40 10.11 18.41
CA PHE A 117 11.70 10.78 18.20
C PHE A 117 11.79 11.57 16.88
N ALA A 118 10.72 11.63 16.08
CA ALA A 118 10.68 12.35 14.80
C ALA A 118 9.50 13.36 14.78
N PRO A 119 9.64 14.51 15.45
CA PRO A 119 8.58 15.49 15.55
C PRO A 119 8.39 16.20 14.20
N LYS A 120 7.28 15.89 13.51
CA LYS A 120 6.92 16.32 12.15
C LYS A 120 7.86 15.73 11.08
N ASN A 121 7.31 15.27 9.96
CA ASN A 121 8.14 14.87 8.82
C ASN A 121 9.09 16.03 8.53
N PHE A 122 10.39 15.78 8.40
CA PHE A 122 11.39 16.83 8.20
C PHE A 122 10.97 17.84 7.13
N ASP A 123 10.33 17.37 6.05
CA ASP A 123 9.73 18.22 5.01
C ASP A 123 8.63 19.17 5.52
N GLN A 124 7.75 18.74 6.43
CA GLN A 124 6.76 19.62 7.07
C GLN A 124 7.43 20.69 7.94
N LYS A 125 8.54 20.34 8.62
CA LYS A 125 9.33 21.33 9.37
C LYS A 125 9.95 22.36 8.43
N ILE A 126 10.46 21.95 7.27
CA ILE A 126 10.97 22.89 6.24
C ILE A 126 9.85 23.80 5.73
N ILE A 127 8.65 23.28 5.46
CA ILE A 127 7.50 24.10 5.01
C ILE A 127 7.09 25.11 6.09
N GLN A 128 7.10 24.70 7.36
CA GLN A 128 6.83 25.61 8.47
C GLN A 128 7.88 26.73 8.53
N ILE A 129 9.16 26.40 8.40
CA ILE A 129 10.26 27.38 8.38
C ILE A 129 10.12 28.35 7.20
N GLU A 130 9.78 27.87 6.01
CA GLU A 130 9.48 28.72 4.85
C GLU A 130 8.37 29.73 5.18
N SER A 131 7.27 29.27 5.77
CA SER A 131 6.15 30.12 6.16
C SER A 131 6.53 31.14 7.24
N ASP A 132 7.25 30.70 8.27
CA ASP A 132 7.66 31.56 9.39
C ASP A 132 8.66 32.63 8.93
N LEU A 133 9.63 32.25 8.09
CA LEU A 133 10.57 33.19 7.48
C LEU A 133 9.86 34.18 6.57
N LYS A 134 8.92 33.75 5.74
CA LYS A 134 8.13 34.66 4.91
C LYS A 134 7.38 35.69 5.77
N SER A 135 6.71 35.24 6.82
CA SER A 135 6.02 36.12 7.77
C SER A 135 6.97 37.03 8.55
N TYR A 136 8.18 36.54 8.87
CA TYR A 136 9.23 37.33 9.52
C TYR A 136 9.76 38.43 8.60
N LEU A 137 10.16 38.08 7.38
CA LEU A 137 10.67 39.03 6.37
C LEU A 137 9.67 40.15 6.12
N ARG A 138 8.39 39.84 5.92
CA ARG A 138 7.33 40.83 5.69
C ARG A 138 7.11 41.83 6.84
N ARG A 139 7.61 41.54 8.04
CA ARG A 139 7.53 42.45 9.19
C ARG A 139 8.74 43.38 9.29
N LEU A 140 9.80 43.09 8.56
CA LEU A 140 11.02 43.91 8.57
C LEU A 140 10.88 45.06 7.57
N PRO A 141 11.26 46.29 7.95
CA PRO A 141 11.22 47.44 7.03
C PRO A 141 12.17 47.25 5.84
N ASP A 142 13.26 46.50 6.03
CA ASP A 142 14.22 46.20 4.95
C ASP A 142 13.62 45.33 3.84
N ALA A 143 12.47 44.68 4.09
CA ALA A 143 11.79 43.86 3.10
C ALA A 143 10.88 44.67 2.15
N ASP A 144 10.58 45.95 2.46
CA ASP A 144 9.67 46.80 1.67
C ASP A 144 10.19 47.06 0.25
N ARG A 145 11.50 46.91 0.02
CA ARG A 145 12.11 47.07 -1.31
C ARG A 145 11.91 45.86 -2.23
N PHE A 146 11.51 44.71 -1.69
CA PHE A 146 11.37 43.48 -2.45
C PHE A 146 9.93 43.23 -2.86
N SER A 147 9.73 42.65 -4.05
CA SER A 147 8.41 42.21 -4.48
C SER A 147 7.95 40.97 -3.69
N ASP A 148 6.64 40.70 -3.68
CA ASP A 148 6.09 39.49 -3.06
C ASP A 148 6.74 38.19 -3.61
N LEU A 149 7.07 38.17 -4.91
CA LEU A 149 7.74 37.03 -5.53
C LEU A 149 9.19 36.90 -5.05
N GLN A 150 9.90 38.01 -4.86
CA GLN A 150 11.25 38.00 -4.32
C GLN A 150 11.26 37.56 -2.86
N ILE A 151 10.31 38.03 -2.03
CA ILE A 151 10.16 37.56 -0.64
C ILE A 151 9.90 36.04 -0.60
N ASP A 152 9.09 35.52 -1.54
CA ASP A 152 8.87 34.07 -1.67
C ASP A 152 10.17 33.35 -2.02
N ILE A 153 10.93 33.84 -3.00
CA ILE A 153 12.23 33.26 -3.38
C ILE A 153 13.21 33.27 -2.20
N MET A 154 13.29 34.38 -1.47
CA MET A 154 14.14 34.55 -0.29
C MET A 154 13.80 33.50 0.78
N ALA A 155 12.51 33.31 1.08
CA ALA A 155 12.05 32.32 2.05
C ALA A 155 12.34 30.88 1.60
N ILE A 156 12.05 30.54 0.33
CA ILE A 156 12.30 29.20 -0.23
C ILE A 156 13.80 28.88 -0.19
N ALA A 157 14.66 29.79 -0.69
CA ALA A 157 16.10 29.56 -0.70
C ALA A 157 16.66 29.37 0.71
N SER A 158 16.20 30.17 1.67
CA SER A 158 16.62 30.08 3.07
C SER A 158 16.21 28.75 3.70
N ALA A 159 14.96 28.32 3.47
CA ALA A 159 14.47 27.02 3.94
C ALA A 159 15.25 25.85 3.31
N GLN A 160 15.68 25.96 2.06
CA GLN A 160 16.48 24.93 1.38
C GLN A 160 17.93 24.86 1.89
N GLU A 161 18.59 25.99 2.18
CA GLU A 161 19.92 25.95 2.82
C GLU A 161 19.82 25.43 4.25
N TYR A 162 18.78 25.80 5.00
CA TYR A 162 18.52 25.19 6.32
C TYR A 162 18.33 23.67 6.21
N ARG A 163 17.53 23.21 5.23
CA ARG A 163 17.34 21.77 4.94
C ARG A 163 18.68 21.08 4.71
N ARG A 164 19.54 21.68 3.89
CA ARG A 164 20.87 21.15 3.57
C ARG A 164 21.76 21.08 4.81
N PHE A 165 21.81 22.14 5.61
CA PHE A 165 22.60 22.20 6.84
C PHE A 165 22.14 21.16 7.87
N ALA A 166 20.83 21.05 8.10
CA ALA A 166 20.25 20.09 9.03
C ALA A 166 20.47 18.62 8.58
N GLN A 167 20.47 18.35 7.27
CA GLN A 167 20.80 17.03 6.72
C GLN A 167 22.28 16.69 6.89
N GLN A 168 23.17 17.67 6.71
CA GLN A 168 24.62 17.49 6.86
C GLN A 168 25.02 17.21 8.31
N ASN A 169 24.36 17.88 9.27
CA ASN A 169 24.62 17.73 10.70
C ASN A 169 23.72 16.68 11.39
N ARG A 170 23.13 15.75 10.61
CA ARG A 170 22.41 14.55 11.08
C ARG A 170 21.36 14.79 12.18
N LEU A 171 20.51 15.81 12.03
CA LEU A 171 19.32 16.03 12.88
C LEU A 171 19.56 16.23 14.39
N MET A 172 20.80 16.41 14.86
CA MET A 172 21.09 16.75 16.26
C MET A 172 21.22 18.26 16.48
N LEU A 173 20.28 19.04 15.94
CA LEU A 173 20.18 20.46 16.32
C LEU A 173 19.19 20.55 17.47
N ASP A 174 19.64 21.06 18.62
CA ASP A 174 18.75 21.37 19.73
C ASP A 174 17.76 22.47 19.30
N GLN A 175 16.61 22.55 19.96
CA GLN A 175 15.59 23.55 19.65
C GLN A 175 16.13 24.99 19.80
N ALA A 176 17.08 25.21 20.73
CA ALA A 176 17.74 26.49 20.89
C ALA A 176 18.64 26.85 19.68
N GLU A 177 19.39 25.88 19.15
CA GLU A 177 20.24 26.08 17.97
C GLU A 177 19.40 26.31 16.72
N HIS A 178 18.31 25.56 16.59
CA HIS A 178 17.30 25.74 15.55
C HIS A 178 16.76 27.18 15.50
N ASP A 179 16.30 27.68 16.65
CA ASP A 179 15.69 29.01 16.72
C ASP A 179 16.73 30.10 16.48
N ARG A 180 17.98 29.89 16.91
CA ARG A 180 19.09 30.79 16.62
C ARG A 180 19.39 30.86 15.12
N ILE A 181 19.44 29.72 14.43
CA ILE A 181 19.67 29.68 12.98
C ILE A 181 18.58 30.45 12.24
N ILE A 182 17.31 30.21 12.59
CA ILE A 182 16.16 30.83 11.91
C ILE A 182 16.10 32.33 12.14
N ASN A 183 16.40 32.80 13.35
CA ASN A 183 16.21 34.21 13.69
C ASN A 183 17.46 35.06 13.41
N ASP A 184 18.66 34.52 13.59
CA ASP A 184 19.90 35.31 13.52
C ASP A 184 20.60 35.17 12.15
N TYR A 185 20.54 34.00 11.53
CA TYR A 185 21.37 33.67 10.36
C TYR A 185 20.58 33.60 9.04
N LEU A 186 19.42 32.96 9.04
CA LEU A 186 18.59 32.84 7.84
C LEU A 186 18.09 34.17 7.27
N PRO A 187 17.75 35.22 8.06
CA PRO A 187 17.30 36.48 7.49
C PRO A 187 18.39 37.20 6.71
N GLY A 188 19.65 37.16 7.19
CA GLY A 188 20.78 37.73 6.47
C GLY A 188 21.02 37.04 5.13
N TYR A 189 20.92 35.70 5.11
CA TYR A 189 20.98 34.93 3.86
C TYR A 189 19.79 35.20 2.94
N ALA A 190 18.59 35.38 3.50
CA ALA A 190 17.39 35.71 2.76
C ALA A 190 17.58 37.04 1.99
N PHE A 191 18.02 38.10 2.67
CA PHE A 191 18.29 39.40 2.03
C PHE A 191 19.38 39.32 0.96
N CYS A 192 20.49 38.63 1.24
CA CYS A 192 21.53 38.40 0.24
C CYS A 192 20.99 37.67 -0.99
N THR A 193 20.07 36.72 -0.80
CA THR A 193 19.41 36.01 -1.90
C THR A 193 18.47 36.92 -2.69
N GLY A 194 17.72 37.80 -2.02
CA GLY A 194 16.86 38.79 -2.68
C GLY A 194 17.68 39.69 -3.61
N ASP A 195 18.79 40.22 -3.12
CA ASP A 195 19.73 41.05 -3.90
C ASP A 195 20.34 40.24 -5.06
N ALA A 196 20.71 38.99 -4.81
CA ALA A 196 21.23 38.10 -5.85
C ALA A 196 20.21 37.84 -6.97
N VAL A 197 18.93 37.67 -6.62
CA VAL A 197 17.86 37.45 -7.60
C VAL A 197 17.62 38.69 -8.44
N GLU A 198 17.64 39.88 -7.83
CA GLU A 198 17.54 41.16 -8.55
C GLU A 198 18.67 41.32 -9.59
N VAL A 199 19.88 40.86 -9.27
CA VAL A 199 21.03 40.92 -10.19
C VAL A 199 21.00 39.83 -11.25
N ALA A 200 20.50 38.63 -10.93
CA ALA A 200 20.52 37.49 -11.85
C ALA A 200 19.33 37.44 -12.80
N ALA A 201 18.15 37.89 -12.37
CA ALA A 201 16.94 37.84 -13.17
C ALA A 201 16.70 39.17 -13.89
N ASN A 202 16.58 39.12 -15.21
CA ASN A 202 16.34 40.30 -16.03
C ASN A 202 14.86 40.69 -16.09
N ASN A 203 13.96 39.75 -15.76
CA ASN A 203 12.52 39.94 -15.85
C ASN A 203 11.76 39.00 -14.89
N ALA A 204 10.47 39.31 -14.68
CA ALA A 204 9.60 38.54 -13.78
C ALA A 204 9.37 37.08 -14.21
N LEU A 205 9.58 36.72 -15.48
CA LEU A 205 9.51 35.32 -15.92
C LEU A 205 10.71 34.54 -15.39
N GLU A 206 11.91 35.10 -15.49
CA GLU A 206 13.14 34.51 -14.94
C GLU A 206 13.07 34.37 -13.42
N GLU A 207 12.51 35.35 -12.70
CA GLU A 207 12.27 35.24 -11.26
C GLU A 207 11.36 34.05 -10.91
N ARG A 208 10.27 33.84 -11.66
CA ARG A 208 9.39 32.67 -11.46
C ARG A 208 10.09 31.36 -11.76
N MET A 209 10.93 31.33 -12.79
CA MET A 209 11.74 30.16 -13.13
C MET A 209 12.74 29.84 -12.00
N LEU A 210 13.36 30.86 -11.40
CA LEU A 210 14.22 30.71 -10.22
C LEU A 210 13.46 30.22 -9.00
N ALA A 211 12.27 30.77 -8.72
CA ALA A 211 11.41 30.31 -7.62
C ALA A 211 11.06 28.82 -7.76
N GLN A 212 10.67 28.39 -8.97
CA GLN A 212 10.36 27.00 -9.25
C GLN A 212 11.60 26.11 -9.15
N TYR A 213 12.73 26.56 -9.69
CA TYR A 213 14.01 25.85 -9.58
C TYR A 213 14.42 25.63 -8.12
N LEU A 214 14.27 26.64 -7.25
CA LEU A 214 14.61 26.50 -5.84
C LEU A 214 13.71 25.50 -5.10
N ARG A 215 12.44 25.38 -5.51
CA ARG A 215 11.50 24.40 -4.94
C ARG A 215 11.75 22.97 -5.41
N THR A 216 11.95 22.77 -6.71
CA THR A 216 12.01 21.43 -7.31
C THR A 216 13.43 20.92 -7.53
N LYS A 217 14.42 21.83 -7.55
CA LYS A 217 15.82 21.59 -7.98
C LYS A 217 15.94 21.08 -9.42
N ASP A 218 14.91 21.29 -10.24
CA ASP A 218 14.89 20.86 -11.63
C ASP A 218 15.69 21.82 -12.51
N THR A 219 16.86 21.38 -12.94
CA THR A 219 17.77 22.18 -13.78
C THR A 219 17.26 22.40 -15.21
N SER A 220 16.26 21.63 -15.66
CA SER A 220 15.66 21.81 -17.00
C SER A 220 14.84 23.09 -17.11
N LEU A 221 14.44 23.66 -15.96
CA LEU A 221 13.63 24.87 -15.87
C LEU A 221 14.42 26.16 -16.11
N LEU A 222 15.76 26.13 -16.11
CA LEU A 222 16.60 27.31 -16.27
C LEU A 222 17.39 27.26 -17.58
N SER A 223 17.50 28.39 -18.25
CA SER A 223 18.48 28.53 -19.34
C SER A 223 19.91 28.44 -18.77
N THR A 224 20.86 28.02 -19.59
CA THR A 224 22.26 27.90 -19.17
C THR A 224 22.82 29.23 -18.65
N ALA A 225 22.47 30.34 -19.31
CA ALA A 225 22.88 31.69 -18.91
C ALA A 225 22.31 32.07 -17.53
N LEU A 226 20.98 32.00 -17.37
CA LEU A 226 20.32 32.34 -16.10
C LEU A 226 20.84 31.50 -14.93
N ARG A 227 21.10 30.21 -15.18
CA ARG A 227 21.68 29.33 -14.17
C ARG A 227 23.11 29.73 -13.80
N GLN A 228 23.94 30.07 -14.78
CA GLN A 228 25.32 30.49 -14.52
C GLN A 228 25.36 31.81 -13.74
N ASP A 229 24.54 32.78 -14.15
CA ASP A 229 24.45 34.09 -13.51
C ASP A 229 23.95 33.94 -12.07
N PHE A 230 22.84 33.21 -11.87
CA PHE A 230 22.30 32.96 -10.54
C PHE A 230 23.29 32.23 -9.62
N LEU A 231 23.99 31.20 -10.12
CA LEU A 231 24.98 30.48 -9.32
C LEU A 231 26.21 31.34 -8.99
N ALA A 232 26.59 32.27 -9.87
CA ALA A 232 27.69 33.19 -9.61
C ALA A 232 27.35 34.14 -8.45
N VAL A 233 26.12 34.65 -8.40
CA VAL A 233 25.69 35.61 -7.37
C VAL A 233 25.27 34.97 -6.06
N ILE A 234 24.68 33.76 -6.06
CA ILE A 234 24.20 33.13 -4.82
C ILE A 234 25.30 32.41 -4.05
N LYS A 235 26.37 31.98 -4.73
CA LYS A 235 27.48 31.24 -4.09
C LYS A 235 28.17 32.05 -2.99
N PRO A 236 28.46 33.36 -3.16
CA PRO A 236 28.93 34.21 -2.06
C PRO A 236 27.98 34.21 -0.85
N CYS A 237 26.67 34.36 -1.06
CA CYS A 237 25.68 34.32 0.02
C CYS A 237 25.72 32.99 0.79
N GLN A 238 25.80 31.87 0.07
CA GLN A 238 25.90 30.54 0.69
C GLN A 238 27.20 30.35 1.48
N LEU A 239 28.31 30.90 1.00
CA LEU A 239 29.59 30.83 1.70
C LEU A 239 29.56 31.65 2.99
N ALA A 240 29.00 32.85 2.95
CA ALA A 240 28.84 33.70 4.12
C ALA A 240 27.94 33.03 5.18
N LEU A 241 26.84 32.40 4.76
CA LEU A 241 25.99 31.64 5.67
C LEU A 241 26.72 30.43 6.26
N ARG A 242 27.50 29.70 5.47
CA ARG A 242 28.23 28.53 5.99
C ARG A 242 29.30 28.93 6.99
N GLN A 243 30.06 29.99 6.70
CA GLN A 243 31.04 30.53 7.64
C GLN A 243 30.40 30.93 8.97
N SER A 244 29.23 31.55 8.92
CA SER A 244 28.52 31.97 10.14
C SER A 244 27.93 30.79 10.91
N LEU A 245 27.45 29.75 10.21
CA LEU A 245 26.98 28.50 10.83
C LEU A 245 28.13 27.64 11.39
N ASP A 246 29.32 27.65 10.77
CA ASP A 246 30.50 26.94 11.25
C ASP A 246 31.01 27.52 12.59
N THR A 247 30.69 28.78 12.92
CA THR A 247 31.01 29.36 14.24
C THR A 247 30.07 28.92 15.37
N LEU A 248 28.96 28.27 15.05
CA LEU A 248 28.00 27.75 16.02
C LEU A 248 28.32 26.31 16.49
N LEU A 249 29.06 25.55 15.67
CA LEU A 249 29.45 24.16 15.93
C LEU A 249 30.83 24.10 16.62
#